data_AF-A0A6B0WE35-F1
#
_entry.id   AF-A0A6B0WE35-F1
#
_cell.length_a   1.000
_cell.length_b   1.000
_cell.length_c   1.000
_cell.angle_alpha   90.00
_cell.angle_beta   90.00
_cell.angle_gamma   90.00
#
_symmetry.space_group_name_H-M   'P 1'
#
loop_
_entity.id
_entity.type
_entity.pdbx_description
1 polymer ?
#
loop_
_entity_poly.entity_id
_entity_poly.type
_entity_poly.pdbx_seq_one_letter_code
_entity_poly.pdbx_strand_id
1 'polypeptide(L)'
;MLVPASSGKDLNRTNRRRDSCSRRGGTPVNPTTFGAPWGRSLLIGSSAQAVFLLAVGAAPVFFAALDPEPGPRKWLVACLGFAIPLVILVVAARYAVRGYTVTDDSIRVHRLGWSSSLPLDQLESATVSPYAMRRSRGELANGGLFSYTGGFHNAELGSYRAFVTDHARTVVLRFPDRADRDRVIVMSPDDPDAFVALLAAEPPRD
;
A
#
# COMPACT_ATOMS: atom_id res chain seq x y z
N MET A 1 -82.64 -18.60 -6.79
CA MET A 1 -82.60 -17.12 -6.86
C MET A 1 -82.85 -16.60 -5.45
N LEU A 2 -81.79 -16.17 -4.74
CA LEU A 2 -81.79 -15.35 -3.51
C LEU A 2 -80.33 -15.15 -3.06
N VAL A 3 -79.93 -13.89 -2.97
CA VAL A 3 -78.73 -13.30 -2.31
C VAL A 3 -79.20 -12.91 -0.87
N PRO A 4 -78.41 -12.66 0.23
CA PRO A 4 -77.04 -12.09 0.33
C PRO A 4 -76.07 -12.61 1.43
N ALA A 5 -74.80 -12.17 1.25
CA ALA A 5 -73.81 -11.61 2.19
C ALA A 5 -73.73 -12.04 3.68
N SER A 6 -72.50 -12.33 4.15
CA SER A 6 -71.92 -11.73 5.36
C SER A 6 -70.46 -12.17 5.62
N SER A 7 -69.67 -11.22 6.10
CA SER A 7 -68.59 -11.35 7.09
C SER A 7 -67.22 -11.94 6.71
N GLY A 8 -66.17 -11.26 7.15
CA GLY A 8 -64.82 -11.81 7.23
C GLY A 8 -63.68 -10.88 6.83
N LYS A 9 -63.67 -9.64 7.32
CA LYS A 9 -62.40 -8.93 7.54
C LYS A 9 -61.69 -9.68 8.67
N ASP A 10 -60.54 -10.27 8.40
CA ASP A 10 -59.39 -10.31 9.31
C ASP A 10 -58.31 -11.22 8.72
N LEU A 11 -57.19 -10.62 8.33
CA LEU A 11 -55.87 -11.24 8.31
C LEU A 11 -54.87 -10.08 8.20
N ASN A 12 -54.78 -9.33 9.31
CA ASN A 12 -53.86 -8.22 9.44
C ASN A 12 -52.43 -8.76 9.51
N ARG A 13 -51.62 -8.18 8.62
CA ARG A 13 -50.18 -8.33 8.42
C ARG A 13 -49.40 -8.53 9.73
N THR A 14 -48.68 -9.64 9.75
CA THR A 14 -47.24 -9.70 10.08
C THR A 14 -46.57 -8.36 10.39
N ASN A 15 -46.46 -8.00 11.67
CA ASN A 15 -45.44 -7.05 12.10
C ASN A 15 -44.87 -7.43 13.48
N ARG A 16 -44.05 -8.48 13.48
CA ARG A 16 -42.99 -8.70 14.47
C ARG A 16 -41.65 -8.54 13.76
N ARG A 17 -41.18 -7.30 13.64
CA ARG A 17 -39.75 -6.98 13.63
C ARG A 17 -39.59 -5.97 14.76
N ARG A 18 -39.33 -6.46 15.97
CA ARG A 18 -37.95 -6.51 16.50
C ARG A 18 -37.24 -5.18 16.23
N ASP A 19 -37.35 -4.34 17.25
CA ASP A 19 -36.29 -3.48 17.73
C ASP A 19 -34.90 -4.10 17.55
N SER A 20 -33.87 -3.24 17.55
CA SER A 20 -32.43 -3.52 17.41
C SER A 20 -31.84 -3.49 15.99
N CYS A 21 -31.57 -2.30 15.50
CA CYS A 21 -30.18 -2.00 15.18
C CYS A 21 -29.89 -0.54 15.55
N SER A 22 -29.22 -0.41 16.68
CA SER A 22 -28.68 0.80 17.25
C SER A 22 -27.97 1.67 16.20
N ARG A 23 -28.18 2.98 16.35
CA ARG A 23 -27.37 4.06 15.80
C ARG A 23 -25.88 3.70 15.90
N ARG A 24 -25.20 3.47 14.77
CA ARG A 24 -23.74 3.67 14.68
C ARG A 24 -23.49 5.16 14.53
N GLY A 25 -23.69 5.89 15.62
CA GLY A 25 -23.23 7.27 15.79
C GLY A 25 -21.83 7.26 16.39
N GLY A 26 -20.86 6.71 15.65
CA GLY A 26 -19.46 7.08 15.89
C GLY A 26 -19.28 8.44 15.23
N THR A 27 -18.74 9.42 15.96
CA THR A 27 -18.30 10.67 15.35
C THR A 27 -17.32 10.30 14.23
N PRO A 28 -17.54 10.74 12.97
CA PRO A 28 -16.58 10.46 11.91
C PRO A 28 -15.21 11.00 12.34
N VAL A 29 -14.21 10.13 12.45
CA VAL A 29 -12.84 10.53 12.71
C VAL A 29 -12.41 11.36 11.51
N ASN A 30 -11.99 12.59 11.76
CA ASN A 30 -11.44 13.41 10.69
C ASN A 30 -10.22 12.68 10.11
N PRO A 31 -10.16 12.49 8.78
CA PRO A 31 -9.11 11.72 8.15
C PRO A 31 -7.74 12.30 8.53
N THR A 32 -6.95 11.52 9.25
CA THR A 32 -5.63 11.93 9.73
C THR A 32 -4.57 11.40 8.77
N THR A 33 -3.70 12.29 8.28
CA THR A 33 -2.71 11.96 7.25
C THR A 33 -1.30 11.98 7.83
N PHE A 34 -0.53 10.96 7.49
CA PHE A 34 0.87 10.75 7.86
C PHE A 34 1.72 10.72 6.60
N GLY A 35 2.87 11.37 6.62
CA GLY A 35 3.85 11.32 5.53
C GLY A 35 4.56 9.97 5.43
N ALA A 36 5.21 9.72 4.31
CA ALA A 36 6.13 8.58 4.12
C ALA A 36 7.53 9.10 3.78
N PRO A 37 8.33 9.51 4.79
CA PRO A 37 9.64 10.10 4.55
C PRO A 37 10.61 9.05 4.02
N TRP A 38 11.46 9.44 3.09
CA TRP A 38 12.46 8.52 2.56
C TRP A 38 13.62 8.38 3.55
N GLY A 39 13.83 7.16 4.02
CA GLY A 39 14.99 6.82 4.82
C GLY A 39 16.29 6.95 4.03
N ARG A 40 17.41 7.16 4.72
CA ARG A 40 18.73 7.34 4.10
C ARG A 40 19.11 6.14 3.22
N SER A 41 18.80 4.92 3.66
CA SER A 41 19.07 3.70 2.91
C SER A 41 18.28 3.63 1.61
N LEU A 42 17.00 4.01 1.63
CA LEU A 42 16.17 4.07 0.42
C LEU A 42 16.70 5.12 -0.56
N LEU A 43 17.02 6.31 -0.05
CA LEU A 43 17.55 7.41 -0.86
C LEU A 43 18.86 6.99 -1.55
N ILE A 44 19.81 6.42 -0.80
CA ILE A 44 21.09 5.96 -1.33
C ILE A 44 20.88 4.82 -2.34
N GLY A 45 20.11 3.80 -1.97
CA GLY A 45 19.86 2.64 -2.85
C GLY A 45 19.14 3.02 -4.14
N SER A 46 18.09 3.83 -4.05
CA SER A 46 17.33 4.31 -5.21
C SER A 46 18.20 5.19 -6.11
N SER A 47 19.00 6.09 -5.53
CA SER A 47 19.88 6.98 -6.29
C SER A 47 20.98 6.18 -6.99
N ALA A 48 21.63 5.24 -6.29
CA ALA A 48 22.66 4.39 -6.88
C ALA A 48 22.11 3.55 -8.03
N GLN A 49 20.93 2.93 -7.84
CA GLN A 49 20.29 2.15 -8.89
C GLN A 49 19.87 3.01 -10.09
N ALA A 50 19.36 4.21 -9.86
CA ALA A 50 18.99 5.13 -10.92
C ALA A 50 20.22 5.61 -11.72
N VAL A 51 21.31 5.98 -11.04
CA VAL A 51 22.57 6.36 -11.69
C VAL A 51 23.13 5.19 -12.51
N PHE A 52 23.12 3.97 -11.95
CA PHE A 52 23.57 2.78 -12.68
C PHE A 52 22.75 2.54 -13.95
N LEU A 53 21.42 2.58 -13.85
CA LEU A 53 20.51 2.41 -14.99
C LEU A 53 20.73 3.48 -16.07
N LEU A 54 20.91 4.74 -15.68
CA LEU A 54 21.19 5.84 -16.60
C LEU A 54 22.57 5.71 -17.25
N ALA A 55 23.59 5.29 -16.51
CA ALA A 55 24.93 5.07 -17.04
C ALA A 55 24.95 3.94 -18.08
N VAL A 56 24.28 2.81 -17.78
CA VAL A 56 24.14 1.69 -18.71
C VAL A 56 23.34 2.11 -19.95
N GLY A 57 22.26 2.89 -19.78
CA GLY A 57 21.46 3.38 -20.90
C GLY A 57 22.18 4.42 -21.76
N ALA A 58 23.05 5.24 -21.17
CA ALA A 58 23.82 6.26 -21.87
C ALA A 58 25.02 5.70 -22.64
N ALA A 59 25.56 4.54 -22.24
CA ALA A 59 26.73 3.95 -22.90
C ALA A 59 26.52 3.71 -24.42
N PRO A 60 25.41 3.09 -24.88
CA PRO A 60 25.11 2.97 -26.32
C PRO A 60 25.05 4.31 -27.06
N VAL A 61 24.50 5.36 -26.43
CA VAL A 61 24.44 6.72 -27.00
C VAL A 61 25.85 7.30 -27.12
N PHE A 62 26.65 7.16 -26.08
CA PHE A 62 28.04 7.61 -26.06
C PHE A 62 28.86 6.94 -27.17
N PHE A 63 28.78 5.62 -27.32
CA PHE A 63 29.51 4.90 -28.38
C PHE A 63 29.02 5.28 -29.78
N ALA A 64 27.71 5.43 -29.99
CA ALA A 64 27.16 5.88 -31.27
C ALA A 64 27.61 7.31 -31.63
N ALA A 65 27.82 8.18 -30.65
CA ALA A 65 28.30 9.54 -30.87
C ALA A 65 29.80 9.63 -31.19
N LEU A 66 30.60 8.62 -30.80
CA LEU A 66 32.03 8.53 -31.13
C LEU A 66 32.28 7.94 -32.52
N ASP A 67 31.29 7.23 -33.08
CA ASP A 67 31.36 6.72 -34.45
C ASP A 67 31.22 7.89 -35.45
N PRO A 68 32.17 8.09 -36.39
CA PRO A 68 32.09 9.18 -37.37
C PRO A 68 30.89 9.07 -38.33
N GLU A 69 30.46 7.86 -38.63
CA GLU A 69 29.32 7.55 -39.52
C GLU A 69 28.39 6.52 -38.85
N PRO A 70 27.63 6.94 -37.81
CA PRO A 70 26.74 6.04 -37.10
C PRO A 70 25.52 5.73 -37.96
N GLY A 71 25.51 4.51 -38.53
CA GLY A 71 24.37 4.03 -39.30
C GLY A 71 23.07 4.00 -38.47
N PRO A 72 21.89 4.01 -39.12
CA PRO A 72 20.59 4.13 -38.45
C PRO A 72 20.31 3.03 -37.41
N ARG A 73 20.89 1.84 -37.60
CA ARG A 73 20.79 0.73 -36.64
C ARG A 73 21.47 1.05 -35.31
N LYS A 74 22.62 1.74 -35.32
CA LYS A 74 23.34 2.13 -34.09
C LYS A 74 22.53 3.15 -33.30
N TRP A 75 21.93 4.14 -33.99
CA TRP A 75 21.02 5.10 -33.36
C TRP A 75 19.77 4.45 -32.79
N LEU A 76 19.17 3.49 -33.49
CA LEU A 76 18.03 2.74 -32.97
C LEU A 76 18.39 2.01 -31.66
N VAL A 77 19.53 1.32 -31.62
CA VAL A 77 20.01 0.63 -30.40
C VAL A 77 20.33 1.64 -29.30
N ALA A 78 20.92 2.79 -29.62
CA ALA A 78 21.20 3.85 -28.66
C ALA A 78 19.93 4.41 -28.02
N CYS A 79 18.94 4.76 -28.83
CA CYS A 79 17.65 5.28 -28.38
C CYS A 79 16.90 4.24 -27.53
N LEU A 80 16.84 2.98 -27.97
CA LEU A 80 16.19 1.91 -27.19
C LEU A 80 16.94 1.64 -25.87
N GLY A 81 18.28 1.60 -25.93
CA GLY A 81 19.13 1.39 -24.78
C GLY A 81 18.96 2.46 -23.70
N PHE A 82 18.73 3.72 -24.10
CA PHE A 82 18.45 4.81 -23.17
C PHE A 82 16.99 4.87 -22.72
N ALA A 83 16.04 4.60 -23.62
CA ALA A 83 14.61 4.68 -23.33
C ALA A 83 14.15 3.60 -22.34
N ILE A 84 14.66 2.38 -22.43
CA ILE A 84 14.26 1.25 -21.56
C ILE A 84 14.51 1.58 -20.06
N PRO A 85 15.72 1.98 -19.63
CA PRO A 85 15.98 2.41 -18.26
C PRO A 85 15.08 3.56 -17.80
N LEU A 86 14.81 4.54 -18.67
CA LEU A 86 13.94 5.67 -18.36
C LEU A 86 12.50 5.20 -18.08
N VAL A 87 11.97 4.31 -18.91
CA VAL A 87 10.66 3.69 -18.71
C VAL A 87 10.62 2.91 -17.39
N ILE A 88 11.67 2.14 -17.07
CA ILE A 88 11.77 1.42 -15.79
C ILE A 88 11.70 2.39 -14.60
N LEU A 89 12.45 3.50 -14.64
CA LEU A 89 12.43 4.52 -13.58
C LEU A 89 11.05 5.15 -13.44
N VAL A 90 10.39 5.50 -14.55
CA VAL A 90 9.03 6.08 -14.53
C VAL A 90 8.01 5.10 -13.95
N VAL A 91 8.05 3.84 -14.39
CA VAL A 91 7.15 2.79 -13.88
C VAL A 91 7.39 2.54 -12.40
N ALA A 92 8.65 2.40 -11.96
CA ALA A 92 9.00 2.22 -10.56
C ALA A 92 8.57 3.42 -9.70
N ALA A 93 8.70 4.65 -10.21
CA ALA A 93 8.29 5.85 -9.49
C ALA A 93 6.79 5.86 -9.18
N ARG A 94 5.94 5.23 -10.01
CA ARG A 94 4.51 5.10 -9.71
C ARG A 94 4.21 4.30 -8.44
N TYR A 95 5.10 3.36 -8.07
CA TYR A 95 5.01 2.58 -6.84
C TYR A 95 5.59 3.28 -5.62
N ALA A 96 6.12 4.51 -5.76
CA ALA A 96 6.60 5.29 -4.62
C ALA A 96 5.43 5.60 -3.67
N VAL A 97 5.57 5.18 -2.41
CA VAL A 97 4.62 5.48 -1.34
C VAL A 97 4.90 6.90 -0.85
N ARG A 98 3.87 7.73 -0.71
CA ARG A 98 3.98 9.15 -0.32
C ARG A 98 3.42 9.47 1.04
N GLY A 99 2.48 8.66 1.49
CA GLY A 99 1.83 8.85 2.78
C GLY A 99 0.73 7.85 3.01
N TYR A 100 0.14 7.98 4.18
CA TYR A 100 -0.89 7.11 4.71
C TYR A 100 -2.00 8.01 5.25
N THR A 101 -3.25 7.71 4.93
CA THR A 101 -4.40 8.36 5.57
C THR A 101 -5.18 7.31 6.32
N VAL A 102 -5.40 7.56 7.60
CA VAL A 102 -6.24 6.71 8.45
C VAL A 102 -7.66 7.30 8.44
N THR A 103 -8.64 6.47 8.11
CA THR A 103 -10.08 6.74 8.21
C THR A 103 -10.74 5.76 9.18
N ASP A 104 -12.01 5.96 9.49
CA ASP A 104 -12.81 5.14 10.43
C ASP A 104 -12.84 3.62 10.15
N ASP A 105 -12.50 3.23 8.92
CA ASP A 105 -12.71 1.88 8.39
C ASP A 105 -11.46 1.32 7.68
N SER A 106 -10.50 2.17 7.33
CA SER A 106 -9.41 1.80 6.45
C SER A 106 -8.20 2.70 6.54
N ILE A 107 -7.03 2.12 6.25
CA ILE A 107 -5.80 2.86 5.99
C ILE A 107 -5.64 2.96 4.48
N ARG A 108 -5.64 4.17 3.95
CA ARG A 108 -5.30 4.43 2.55
C ARG A 108 -3.80 4.68 2.41
N VAL A 109 -3.14 3.83 1.64
CA VAL A 109 -1.74 4.01 1.24
C VAL A 109 -1.71 4.78 -0.07
N HIS A 110 -1.17 6.00 -0.05
CA HIS A 110 -1.07 6.86 -1.22
C HIS A 110 0.20 6.59 -2.00
N ARG A 111 0.06 6.33 -3.32
CA ARG A 111 1.17 6.15 -4.26
C ARG A 111 1.13 7.20 -5.36
N LEU A 112 2.15 7.24 -6.21
CA LEU A 112 2.20 8.18 -7.34
C LEU A 112 1.23 7.74 -8.46
N GLY A 113 -0.04 8.11 -8.28
CA GLY A 113 -1.11 8.00 -9.26
C GLY A 113 -2.26 7.04 -8.90
N TRP A 114 -2.18 6.35 -7.75
CA TRP A 114 -3.30 5.59 -7.19
C TRP A 114 -3.16 5.48 -5.67
N SER A 115 -4.24 5.10 -5.00
CA SER A 115 -4.26 4.78 -3.56
C SER A 115 -4.81 3.38 -3.36
N SER A 116 -4.21 2.59 -2.47
CA SER A 116 -4.76 1.29 -2.06
C SER A 116 -5.38 1.42 -0.68
N SER A 117 -6.66 1.02 -0.55
CA SER A 117 -7.32 0.94 0.74
C SER A 117 -6.99 -0.39 1.41
N LEU A 118 -6.60 -0.32 2.67
CA LEU A 118 -6.42 -1.46 3.55
C LEU A 118 -7.51 -1.39 4.62
N PRO A 119 -8.51 -2.26 4.62
CA PRO A 119 -9.53 -2.20 5.66
C PRO A 119 -8.88 -2.45 7.04
N LEU A 120 -9.43 -1.83 8.07
CA LEU A 120 -9.01 -2.00 9.47
C LEU A 120 -9.81 -3.10 10.18
N ASP A 121 -10.70 -3.78 9.45
CA ASP A 121 -11.41 -4.95 9.94
C ASP A 121 -10.43 -5.97 10.49
N GLN A 122 -10.70 -6.45 11.71
CA GLN A 122 -9.90 -7.47 12.39
C GLN A 122 -8.43 -7.05 12.61
N LEU A 123 -8.11 -5.77 12.70
CA LEU A 123 -6.79 -5.35 13.18
C LEU A 123 -6.63 -5.85 14.64
N GLU A 124 -5.74 -6.82 14.84
CA GLU A 124 -5.46 -7.38 16.17
C GLU A 124 -4.46 -6.51 16.94
N SER A 125 -3.43 -6.01 16.25
CA SER A 125 -2.41 -5.17 16.86
C SER A 125 -1.70 -4.29 15.85
N ALA A 126 -1.33 -3.10 16.32
CA ALA A 126 -0.39 -2.19 15.67
C ALA A 126 0.76 -1.92 16.65
N THR A 127 2.01 -2.04 16.20
CA THR A 127 3.17 -1.88 17.09
C THR A 127 4.33 -1.25 16.35
N VAL A 128 4.97 -0.25 16.98
CA VAL A 128 6.19 0.34 16.47
C VAL A 128 7.33 -0.67 16.65
N SER A 129 7.93 -1.09 15.55
CA SER A 129 9.07 -2.01 15.54
C SER A 129 10.07 -1.53 14.49
N PRO A 130 11.04 -0.68 14.88
CA PRO A 130 12.07 -0.20 13.98
C PRO A 130 12.88 -1.36 13.38
N TYR A 131 13.22 -1.25 12.10
CA TYR A 131 13.97 -2.27 11.35
C TYR A 131 13.29 -3.64 11.30
N ALA A 132 11.96 -3.69 11.38
CA ALA A 132 11.16 -4.92 11.28
C ALA A 132 11.43 -5.72 9.99
N MET A 133 11.91 -5.05 8.94
CA MET A 133 12.28 -5.67 7.67
C MET A 133 13.73 -6.17 7.59
N ARG A 134 14.48 -6.23 8.70
CA ARG A 134 15.87 -6.69 8.68
C ARG A 134 15.95 -8.16 8.22
N ARG A 135 16.92 -8.47 7.35
CA ARG A 135 17.13 -9.82 6.76
C ARG A 135 15.93 -10.38 6.00
N SER A 136 15.12 -9.49 5.41
CA SER A 136 13.97 -9.91 4.62
C SER A 136 14.33 -10.19 3.18
N ARG A 137 13.68 -11.20 2.60
CA ARG A 137 13.77 -11.54 1.17
C ARG A 137 12.49 -11.08 0.49
N GLY A 138 12.64 -10.30 -0.59
CA GLY A 138 11.51 -9.86 -1.40
C GLY A 138 11.15 -10.94 -2.42
N GLU A 139 9.93 -11.44 -2.39
CA GLU A 139 9.46 -12.47 -3.33
C GLU A 139 8.75 -11.85 -4.53
N LEU A 140 8.14 -10.67 -4.36
CA LEU A 140 7.45 -9.92 -5.42
C LEU A 140 7.48 -8.42 -5.10
N ALA A 141 8.68 -7.88 -4.86
CA ALA A 141 8.90 -6.53 -4.38
C ALA A 141 9.58 -5.62 -5.42
N ASN A 142 9.36 -4.30 -5.30
CA ASN A 142 9.95 -3.28 -6.17
C ASN A 142 11.48 -3.06 -5.97
N GLY A 143 12.18 -4.02 -5.37
CA GLY A 143 13.65 -3.99 -5.16
C GLY A 143 14.20 -2.84 -4.30
N GLY A 144 13.35 -1.98 -3.73
CA GLY A 144 13.78 -0.78 -3.03
C GLY A 144 14.02 0.44 -3.93
N LEU A 145 13.51 0.45 -5.16
CA LEU A 145 13.53 1.63 -6.01
C LEU A 145 12.33 2.53 -5.67
N PHE A 146 12.59 3.65 -4.99
CA PHE A 146 11.62 4.65 -4.49
C PHE A 146 10.66 4.17 -3.39
N SER A 147 10.50 2.86 -3.17
CA SER A 147 9.82 2.29 -1.99
C SER A 147 10.14 0.79 -1.84
N TYR A 148 9.99 0.28 -0.61
CA TYR A 148 9.92 -1.16 -0.32
C TYR A 148 8.46 -1.59 -0.29
N THR A 149 7.93 -1.90 -1.48
CA THR A 149 6.55 -2.30 -1.66
C THR A 149 6.46 -3.70 -2.26
N GLY A 150 5.60 -4.55 -1.69
CA GLY A 150 5.33 -5.89 -2.21
C GLY A 150 5.34 -6.97 -1.11
N GLY A 151 5.46 -8.22 -1.53
CA GLY A 151 5.55 -9.38 -0.64
C GLY A 151 6.99 -9.65 -0.20
N PHE A 152 7.17 -9.81 1.11
CA PHE A 152 8.44 -10.10 1.76
C PHE A 152 8.31 -11.28 2.71
N HIS A 153 9.44 -11.87 3.05
CA HIS A 153 9.52 -12.92 4.05
C HIS A 153 10.76 -12.74 4.93
N ASN A 154 10.62 -12.91 6.25
CA ASN A 154 11.75 -13.04 7.17
C ASN A 154 11.42 -13.99 8.34
N ALA A 155 12.44 -14.40 9.08
CA ALA A 155 12.28 -15.38 10.17
C ALA A 155 11.47 -14.85 11.37
N GLU A 156 11.34 -13.53 11.53
CA GLU A 156 10.69 -12.90 12.68
C GLU A 156 9.18 -12.66 12.45
N LEU A 157 8.82 -12.25 11.24
CA LEU A 157 7.46 -11.89 10.85
C LEU A 157 6.77 -12.97 10.00
N GLY A 158 7.53 -13.92 9.44
CA GLY A 158 7.04 -14.85 8.43
C GLY A 158 6.84 -14.14 7.09
N SER A 159 5.81 -14.55 6.33
CA SER A 159 5.35 -13.86 5.12
C SER A 159 4.61 -12.58 5.48
N TYR A 160 4.91 -11.47 4.82
CA TYR A 160 4.26 -10.20 5.08
C TYR A 160 4.26 -9.27 3.86
N ARG A 161 3.38 -8.26 3.88
CA ARG A 161 3.34 -7.20 2.87
C ARG A 161 3.94 -5.92 3.41
N ALA A 162 4.79 -5.26 2.62
CA ALA A 162 5.39 -3.99 3.02
C ALA A 162 4.90 -2.83 2.16
N PHE A 163 4.78 -1.67 2.79
CA PHE A 163 4.61 -0.36 2.19
C PHE A 163 5.56 0.61 2.91
N VAL A 164 6.86 0.39 2.80
CA VAL A 164 7.89 1.06 3.63
C VAL A 164 8.76 1.99 2.78
N THR A 165 9.09 3.14 3.34
CA THR A 165 10.02 4.13 2.79
C THR A 165 11.18 4.46 3.73
N ASP A 166 11.02 4.23 5.04
CA ASP A 166 12.08 4.33 6.04
C ASP A 166 12.07 3.10 6.96
N HIS A 167 13.16 2.33 6.94
CA HIS A 167 13.33 1.15 7.79
C HIS A 167 13.42 1.50 9.28
N ALA A 168 13.82 2.73 9.63
CA ALA A 168 13.95 3.13 11.03
C ALA A 168 12.61 3.47 11.69
N ARG A 169 11.54 3.63 10.92
CA ARG A 169 10.23 4.12 11.37
C ARG A 169 9.10 3.12 11.12
N THR A 170 9.42 1.83 11.21
CA THR A 170 8.46 0.79 10.81
C THR A 170 7.41 0.51 11.90
N VAL A 171 6.16 0.41 11.47
CA VAL A 171 5.00 -0.06 12.25
C VAL A 171 4.54 -1.37 11.65
N VAL A 172 4.33 -2.37 12.51
CA VAL A 172 3.83 -3.69 12.14
C VAL A 172 2.37 -3.79 12.55
N LEU A 173 1.52 -4.09 11.57
CA LEU A 173 0.09 -4.37 11.72
C LEU A 173 -0.13 -5.88 11.58
N ARG A 174 -0.93 -6.47 12.46
CA ARG A 174 -1.30 -7.90 12.41
C ARG A 174 -2.81 -8.06 12.27
N PHE A 175 -3.20 -8.94 11.35
CA PHE A 175 -4.58 -9.28 11.01
C PHE A 175 -4.72 -10.82 11.03
N PRO A 176 -5.51 -11.43 11.92
CA PRO A 176 -5.51 -12.88 12.11
C PRO A 176 -6.22 -13.63 10.96
N ASP A 177 -7.33 -13.11 10.42
CA ASP A 177 -8.15 -13.85 9.43
C ASP A 177 -7.90 -13.44 7.97
N ARG A 178 -6.68 -12.97 7.67
CA ARG A 178 -6.26 -12.66 6.29
C ARG A 178 -5.37 -13.75 5.71
N ALA A 179 -5.29 -13.78 4.38
CA ALA A 179 -4.34 -14.62 3.66
C ALA A 179 -2.92 -14.43 4.21
N ASP A 180 -2.10 -15.48 4.18
CA ASP A 180 -0.77 -15.53 4.83
C ASP A 180 0.10 -14.29 4.55
N ARG A 181 0.10 -13.79 3.30
CA ARG A 181 0.89 -12.60 2.89
C ARG A 181 0.35 -11.25 3.36
N ASP A 182 -0.95 -11.17 3.66
CA ASP A 182 -1.65 -9.95 4.11
C ASP A 182 -2.01 -9.99 5.60
N ARG A 183 -1.63 -11.08 6.28
CA ARG A 183 -1.75 -11.27 7.73
C ARG A 183 -0.87 -10.30 8.51
N VAL A 184 0.28 -9.96 7.95
CA VAL A 184 1.22 -8.99 8.54
C VAL A 184 1.50 -7.91 7.51
N ILE A 185 1.33 -6.67 7.92
CA ILE A 185 1.57 -5.50 7.06
C ILE A 185 2.53 -4.55 7.75
N VAL A 186 3.59 -4.16 7.05
CA VAL A 186 4.60 -3.24 7.57
C VAL A 186 4.49 -1.91 6.82
N MET A 187 4.38 -0.83 7.58
CA MET A 187 4.31 0.55 7.07
C MET A 187 5.37 1.42 7.73
N SER A 188 5.67 2.61 7.20
CA SER A 188 6.61 3.55 7.83
C SER A 188 6.10 4.99 7.79
N PRO A 189 5.09 5.32 8.61
CA PRO A 189 4.62 6.70 8.76
C PRO A 189 5.74 7.62 9.28
N ASP A 190 5.62 8.92 9.04
CA ASP A 190 6.53 9.94 9.55
C ASP A 190 6.58 9.99 11.09
N ASP A 191 5.44 9.78 11.74
CA ASP A 191 5.28 9.62 13.19
C ASP A 191 4.67 8.25 13.55
N PRO A 192 5.51 7.23 13.81
CA PRO A 192 5.06 5.88 14.17
C PRO A 192 4.24 5.80 15.45
N ASP A 193 4.59 6.60 16.46
CA ASP A 193 3.95 6.54 17.77
C ASP A 193 2.55 7.16 17.70
N ALA A 194 2.41 8.32 17.06
CA ALA A 194 1.09 8.93 16.82
C ALA A 194 0.20 8.04 15.94
N PHE A 195 0.78 7.36 14.94
CA PHE A 195 0.05 6.43 14.09
C PHE A 195 -0.51 5.24 14.88
N VAL A 196 0.31 4.60 15.73
CA VAL A 196 -0.15 3.49 16.58
C VAL A 196 -1.15 3.96 17.64
N ALA A 197 -0.93 5.13 18.24
CA ALA A 197 -1.86 5.70 19.21
C ALA A 197 -3.24 5.97 18.59
N LEU A 198 -3.28 6.47 17.35
CA LEU A 198 -4.53 6.67 16.60
C LEU A 198 -5.27 5.34 16.38
N LEU A 199 -4.55 4.28 15.97
CA LEU A 199 -5.14 2.95 15.76
C LEU A 199 -5.60 2.29 17.06
N ALA A 200 -4.93 2.55 18.18
CA ALA A 200 -5.30 2.01 19.49
C ALA A 200 -6.49 2.76 20.12
N ALA A 201 -6.65 4.05 19.82
CA ALA A 201 -7.81 4.84 20.22
C ALA A 201 -9.09 4.38 19.50
N GLU A 202 -8.95 3.66 18.39
CA GLU A 202 -10.04 3.03 17.68
C GLU A 202 -10.20 1.58 18.20
N PRO A 203 -11.26 1.26 18.97
CA PRO A 203 -11.39 -0.05 19.60
C PRO A 203 -11.50 -1.15 18.54
N PRO A 204 -10.97 -2.37 18.81
CA PRO A 204 -11.13 -3.53 17.93
C PRO A 204 -12.63 -3.73 17.65
N ARG A 205 -12.99 -3.80 16.37
CA ARG A 205 -14.39 -3.98 15.94
C ARG A 205 -14.58 -5.41 15.44
N ASP A 206 -15.44 -6.14 16.15
CA ASP A 206 -15.91 -7.50 15.86
C ASP A 206 -16.75 -7.60 14.57
#